data_AF-A0A5J4NDM4-F1
#
_entry.id   AF-A0A5J4NDM4-F1
#
_cell.length_a   1.000
_cell.length_b   1.000
_cell.length_c   1.000
_cell.angle_alpha   90.00
_cell.angle_beta   90.00
_cell.angle_gamma   90.00
#
_symmetry.space_group_name_H-M   'P 1'
#
loop_
_entity.id
_entity.type
_entity.pdbx_description
1 polymer ?
#
loop_
_entity_poly.entity_id
_entity_poly.type
_entity_poly.pdbx_seq_one_letter_code
_entity_poly.pdbx_strand_id
1 'polypeptide(L)'
;MCRRTISRLHIVNTRTLDRSKISSICELEQVVALRHRIAELETQLSQLEGKLENVEVKVLEDCISRLNKTPKILENADESAGGVTMVVNQRLQDNPDPLTELEEVREQLRVERLRSDRLMEMFDKASAKFRGACRDLLGYRVDVNPSDEYKVRSVFTNSPHEFVQFKRINGKFELQDTKYTLGLPPHVRSFLTTNQSIPGFFAALTSSYLQQDTMIL
;
A
#
# COMPACT_ATOMS: atom_id res chain seq x y z
N MET A 1 18.15 -6.31 62.28
CA MET A 1 18.69 -7.08 61.15
C MET A 1 17.96 -6.69 59.86
N CYS A 2 18.75 -6.38 58.82
CA CYS A 2 18.47 -6.15 57.38
C CYS A 2 17.01 -5.94 56.90
N ARG A 3 16.60 -4.74 56.46
CA ARG A 3 16.82 -4.06 55.16
C ARG A 3 16.20 -4.76 53.91
N ARG A 4 15.04 -4.19 53.50
CA ARG A 4 14.52 -3.89 52.15
C ARG A 4 15.04 -4.72 50.95
N THR A 5 14.09 -5.29 50.20
CA THR A 5 14.07 -5.16 48.73
C THR A 5 12.63 -5.12 48.19
N ILE A 6 12.17 -3.92 47.84
CA ILE A 6 11.04 -3.71 46.92
C ILE A 6 11.62 -3.88 45.52
N SER A 7 11.34 -5.01 44.86
CA SER A 7 11.72 -5.19 43.46
C SER A 7 10.63 -4.59 42.56
N ARG A 8 10.81 -3.30 42.32
CA ARG A 8 10.45 -2.52 41.11
C ARG A 8 9.71 -3.31 40.02
N LEU A 9 8.39 -3.09 39.97
CA LEU A 9 7.65 -3.06 38.71
C LEU A 9 8.19 -1.85 37.91
N HIS A 10 8.97 -2.07 36.86
CA HIS A 10 9.36 -1.01 35.93
C HIS A 10 8.69 -1.23 34.59
N ILE A 11 7.55 -0.54 34.45
CA ILE A 11 7.18 0.33 33.34
C ILE A 11 7.56 -0.22 31.96
N VAL A 12 6.56 -0.81 31.31
CA VAL A 12 6.49 -0.98 29.86
C VAL A 12 6.95 0.33 29.21
N ASN A 13 8.00 0.25 28.41
CA ASN A 13 8.56 1.35 27.64
C ASN A 13 7.54 1.85 26.60
N THR A 14 6.62 2.70 27.03
CA THR A 14 5.60 3.33 26.17
C THR A 14 6.19 4.39 25.24
N ARG A 15 7.43 4.86 25.48
CA ARG A 15 8.07 5.90 24.66
C ARG A 15 8.67 5.39 23.36
N THR A 16 9.09 4.12 23.29
CA THR A 16 9.62 3.52 22.05
C THR A 16 8.51 3.02 21.12
N LEU A 17 7.35 2.67 21.67
CA LEU A 17 6.19 2.21 20.90
C LEU A 17 5.47 3.36 20.19
N ASP A 18 5.58 4.60 20.69
CA ASP A 18 5.00 5.78 20.04
C ASP A 18 5.84 6.27 18.86
N ARG A 19 7.18 6.27 18.94
CA ARG A 19 8.01 6.75 17.82
C ARG A 19 7.87 5.89 16.55
N SER A 20 7.79 4.57 16.70
CA SER A 20 7.61 3.68 15.54
C SER A 20 6.20 3.79 14.97
N LYS A 21 5.17 3.91 15.81
CA LYS A 21 3.80 4.14 15.35
C LYS A 21 3.64 5.51 14.68
N ILE A 22 4.24 6.56 15.23
CA ILE A 22 4.24 7.90 14.63
C ILE A 22 4.99 7.90 13.29
N SER A 23 6.11 7.17 13.17
CA SER A 23 6.81 6.98 11.89
C SER A 23 5.92 6.26 10.88
N SER A 24 5.31 5.14 11.27
CA SER A 24 4.43 4.37 10.38
C SER A 24 3.14 5.10 10.02
N ILE A 25 2.58 5.93 10.91
CA ILE A 25 1.42 6.78 10.62
C ILE A 25 1.81 7.89 9.64
N CYS A 26 2.97 8.53 9.85
CA CYS A 26 3.50 9.56 8.96
C CYS A 26 3.84 8.98 7.56
N GLU A 27 4.31 7.73 7.51
CA GLU A 27 4.53 6.97 6.26
C GLU A 27 3.19 6.62 5.58
N LEU A 28 2.16 6.23 6.35
CA LEU A 28 0.83 5.95 5.81
C LEU A 28 0.15 7.21 5.26
N GLU A 29 0.26 8.34 5.95
CA GLU A 29 -0.23 9.65 5.50
C GLU A 29 0.46 10.08 4.20
N GLN A 30 1.78 9.86 4.09
CA GLN A 30 2.51 10.10 2.85
C GLN A 30 2.05 9.19 1.71
N VAL A 31 1.78 7.90 1.98
CA VAL A 31 1.24 6.97 0.98
C VAL A 31 -0.15 7.40 0.51
N VAL A 32 -1.02 7.84 1.41
CA VAL A 32 -2.35 8.35 1.06
C VAL A 32 -2.24 9.64 0.24
N ALA A 33 -1.35 10.56 0.60
CA ALA A 33 -1.11 11.79 -0.15
C ALA A 33 -0.57 11.50 -1.57
N LEU A 34 0.38 10.57 -1.70
CA LEU A 34 0.92 10.15 -3.00
C LEU A 34 -0.15 9.45 -3.86
N ARG A 35 -0.99 8.59 -3.27
CA ARG A 35 -2.11 7.95 -3.98
C ARG A 35 -3.12 8.98 -4.49
N HIS A 36 -3.44 9.99 -3.68
CA HIS A 36 -4.31 11.08 -4.12
C HIS A 36 -3.68 11.85 -5.28
N ARG A 37 -2.37 12.10 -5.22
CA ARG A 37 -1.65 12.78 -6.31
C ARG A 37 -1.60 11.97 -7.59
N ILE A 38 -1.42 10.65 -7.51
CA ILE A 38 -1.49 9.74 -8.66
C ILE A 38 -2.88 9.79 -9.30
N ALA A 39 -3.95 9.67 -8.49
CA ALA A 39 -5.31 9.74 -8.99
C ALA A 39 -5.61 11.10 -9.66
N GLU A 40 -5.10 12.19 -9.10
CA GLU A 40 -5.23 13.52 -9.69
C GLU A 40 -4.49 13.62 -11.04
N LEU A 41 -3.25 13.12 -11.14
CA LEU A 41 -2.51 13.09 -12.41
C LEU A 41 -3.18 12.20 -13.46
N GLU A 42 -3.77 11.07 -13.06
CA GLU A 42 -4.54 10.19 -13.95
C GLU A 42 -5.79 10.90 -14.51
N THR A 43 -6.50 11.66 -13.67
CA THR A 43 -7.63 12.47 -14.13
C THR A 43 -7.20 13.60 -15.07
N GLN A 44 -6.06 14.23 -14.82
CA GLN A 44 -5.52 15.27 -15.71
C GLN A 44 -5.11 14.71 -17.07
N LEU A 45 -4.47 13.54 -17.11
CA LEU A 45 -4.15 12.84 -18.35
C LEU A 45 -5.40 12.53 -19.17
N SER A 46 -6.43 11.96 -18.55
CA SER A 46 -7.69 11.65 -19.24
C SER A 46 -8.38 12.90 -19.80
N GLN A 47 -8.31 14.03 -19.09
CA GLN A 47 -8.83 15.30 -19.58
C GLN A 47 -8.03 15.88 -20.74
N LEU A 48 -6.70 15.77 -20.70
CA LEU A 48 -5.82 16.22 -21.78
C LEU A 48 -6.00 15.39 -23.04
N GLU A 49 -6.09 14.06 -22.91
CA GLU A 49 -6.39 13.15 -24.02
C GLU A 49 -7.73 13.49 -24.67
N GLY A 50 -8.78 13.71 -23.87
CA GLY A 50 -10.08 14.13 -24.39
C GLY A 50 -10.09 15.53 -25.03
N LYS A 51 -9.26 16.46 -24.55
CA LYS A 51 -9.09 17.78 -25.19
C LYS A 51 -8.38 17.65 -26.53
N LEU A 52 -7.34 16.83 -26.62
CA LEU A 52 -6.61 16.59 -27.86
C LEU A 52 -7.52 15.96 -28.91
N GLU A 53 -8.30 14.94 -28.52
CA GLU A 53 -9.26 14.29 -29.41
C GLU A 53 -10.34 15.28 -29.92
N ASN A 54 -10.83 16.18 -29.05
CA ASN A 54 -11.75 17.24 -29.46
C ASN A 54 -11.13 18.27 -30.41
N VAL A 55 -9.84 18.59 -30.22
CA VAL A 55 -9.10 19.50 -31.12
C VAL A 55 -8.92 18.84 -32.48
N GLU A 56 -8.54 17.56 -32.50
CA GLU A 56 -8.38 16.77 -33.72
C GLU A 56 -9.69 16.66 -34.50
N VAL A 57 -10.79 16.34 -33.82
CA VAL A 57 -12.14 16.32 -34.42
C VAL A 57 -12.52 17.69 -34.98
N LYS A 58 -12.30 18.78 -34.24
CA LYS A 58 -12.58 20.15 -34.75
C LYS A 58 -11.75 20.52 -35.98
N VAL A 59 -10.49 20.14 -36.03
CA VAL A 59 -9.63 20.39 -37.19
C VAL A 59 -10.11 19.59 -38.39
N LEU A 60 -10.46 18.31 -38.20
CA LEU A 60 -11.03 17.47 -39.24
C LEU A 60 -12.37 18.01 -39.74
N GLU A 61 -13.26 18.45 -38.85
CA GLU A 61 -14.53 19.10 -39.19
C GLU A 61 -14.33 20.39 -39.98
N ASP A 62 -13.39 21.27 -39.56
CA ASP A 62 -13.10 22.50 -40.29
C ASP A 62 -12.50 22.20 -41.68
N CYS A 63 -11.60 21.23 -41.78
CA CYS A 63 -11.03 20.75 -43.04
C CYS A 63 -12.09 20.17 -43.98
N ILE A 64 -12.97 19.30 -43.50
CA ILE A 64 -14.10 18.75 -44.25
C ILE A 64 -15.03 19.88 -44.68
N SER A 65 -15.30 20.86 -43.83
CA SER A 65 -16.15 22.01 -44.16
C SER A 65 -15.53 22.87 -45.27
N ARG A 66 -14.20 23.05 -45.27
CA ARG A 66 -13.46 23.78 -46.31
C ARG A 66 -13.46 23.01 -47.64
N LEU A 67 -13.20 21.70 -47.59
CA LEU A 67 -13.25 20.80 -48.74
C LEU A 67 -14.66 20.70 -49.35
N ASN A 68 -15.71 20.71 -48.53
CA ASN A 68 -17.10 20.72 -48.97
C ASN A 68 -17.58 22.11 -49.46
N LYS A 69 -16.85 23.18 -49.14
CA LYS A 69 -17.07 24.53 -49.70
C LYS A 69 -16.30 24.74 -51.01
N THR A 70 -15.18 24.05 -51.24
CA THR A 70 -14.42 24.11 -52.51
C THR A 70 -15.15 23.67 -53.79
N PRO A 71 -16.17 22.78 -53.82
CA PRO A 71 -16.95 22.60 -55.05
C PRO A 71 -17.77 23.85 -55.44
N LYS A 72 -17.85 24.90 -54.60
CA LYS A 72 -18.47 26.19 -54.95
C LYS A 72 -17.48 27.31 -55.25
N ILE A 73 -16.19 27.14 -54.91
CA ILE A 73 -15.16 28.19 -55.06
C ILE A 73 -14.21 27.91 -56.24
N LEU A 74 -14.13 26.67 -56.74
CA LEU A 74 -13.41 26.41 -57.99
C LEU A 74 -14.06 27.05 -59.24
N GLU A 75 -15.22 27.69 -59.10
CA GLU A 75 -15.78 28.56 -60.16
C GLU A 75 -15.36 30.03 -60.04
N ASN A 76 -14.82 30.53 -58.90
CA ASN A 76 -14.56 31.97 -58.74
C ASN A 76 -13.41 32.30 -57.76
N ALA A 77 -12.35 32.93 -58.29
CA ALA A 77 -11.26 33.67 -57.61
C ALA A 77 -10.26 32.80 -56.81
N ASP A 78 -8.99 32.67 -57.16
CA ASP A 78 -7.92 33.65 -57.44
C ASP A 78 -7.60 34.59 -56.27
N GLU A 79 -6.32 34.55 -55.87
CA GLU A 79 -5.58 35.45 -54.97
C GLU A 79 -5.94 35.51 -53.46
N SER A 80 -5.14 34.83 -52.62
CA SER A 80 -4.49 35.37 -51.39
C SER A 80 -4.15 34.25 -50.39
N ALA A 81 -2.96 33.65 -50.58
CA ALA A 81 -2.43 32.57 -49.74
C ALA A 81 -1.51 33.06 -48.59
N GLY A 82 -1.31 34.37 -48.43
CA GLY A 82 -0.30 34.92 -47.51
C GLY A 82 -0.72 35.03 -46.04
N GLY A 83 -2.02 35.12 -45.74
CA GLY A 83 -2.50 35.40 -44.37
C GLY A 83 -2.57 34.18 -43.44
N VAL A 84 -2.64 32.97 -44.00
CA VAL A 84 -2.90 31.74 -43.24
C VAL A 84 -1.68 31.30 -42.42
N THR A 85 -0.47 31.49 -42.96
CA THR A 85 0.79 31.06 -42.31
C THR A 85 1.13 31.88 -41.06
N MET A 86 0.71 33.15 -41.01
CA MET A 86 1.03 34.05 -39.89
C MET A 86 0.14 33.76 -38.66
N VAL A 87 -1.13 33.43 -38.89
CA VAL A 87 -2.10 33.09 -37.82
C VAL A 87 -1.78 31.75 -37.16
N VAL A 88 -1.24 30.79 -37.92
CA VAL A 88 -0.82 29.48 -37.38
C VAL A 88 0.42 29.62 -36.50
N ASN A 89 1.42 30.39 -36.92
CA ASN A 89 2.63 30.64 -36.11
C ASN A 89 2.33 31.36 -34.79
N GLN A 90 1.38 32.29 -34.78
CA GLN A 90 1.02 33.04 -33.58
C GLN A 90 0.27 32.18 -32.55
N ARG A 91 -0.54 31.21 -33.00
CA ARG A 91 -1.23 30.24 -32.12
C ARG A 91 -0.31 29.20 -31.50
N LEU A 92 0.80 28.86 -32.16
CA LEU A 92 1.84 27.97 -31.64
C LEU A 92 2.74 28.65 -30.60
N GLN A 93 2.77 29.98 -30.54
CA GLN A 93 3.49 30.73 -29.50
C GLN A 93 2.71 30.85 -28.18
N ASP A 94 1.38 30.91 -28.24
CA ASP A 94 0.52 31.15 -27.07
C ASP A 94 0.06 29.86 -26.36
N ASN A 95 0.23 28.68 -26.99
CA ASN A 95 0.02 27.37 -26.36
C ASN A 95 1.27 26.50 -26.57
N PRO A 96 1.98 26.08 -25.51
CA PRO A 96 3.02 25.08 -25.66
C PRO A 96 2.42 23.81 -26.29
N ASP A 97 3.21 23.15 -27.14
CA ASP A 97 2.75 22.01 -27.93
C ASP A 97 2.18 20.92 -26.99
N PRO A 98 0.91 20.51 -27.16
CA PRO A 98 0.28 19.49 -26.30
C PRO A 98 1.05 18.16 -26.29
N LEU A 99 1.89 17.89 -27.31
CA LEU A 99 2.82 16.75 -27.28
C LEU A 99 3.89 16.89 -26.21
N THR A 100 4.46 18.08 -26.01
CA THR A 100 5.52 18.31 -25.02
C THR A 100 4.96 18.20 -23.60
N GLU A 101 3.77 18.74 -23.32
CA GLU A 101 3.11 18.57 -22.03
C GLU A 101 2.79 17.09 -21.73
N LEU A 102 2.34 16.34 -22.74
CA LEU A 102 2.06 14.92 -22.60
C LEU A 102 3.33 14.11 -22.30
N GLU A 103 4.45 14.44 -22.94
CA GLU A 103 5.75 13.82 -22.66
C GLU A 103 6.24 14.12 -21.24
N GLU A 104 6.11 15.37 -20.79
CA GLU A 104 6.46 15.77 -19.42
C GLU A 104 5.62 15.03 -18.37
N VAL A 105 4.31 14.94 -18.57
CA VAL A 105 3.40 14.25 -17.63
C VAL A 105 3.67 12.74 -17.62
N ARG A 106 3.97 12.14 -18.78
CA ARG A 106 4.37 10.72 -18.86
C ARG A 106 5.65 10.45 -18.09
N GLU A 107 6.63 11.34 -18.18
CA GLU A 107 7.87 11.21 -17.43
C GLU A 107 7.64 11.39 -15.92
N GLN A 108 6.80 12.35 -15.51
CA GLN A 108 6.41 12.51 -14.10
C GLN A 108 5.71 11.26 -13.56
N LEU A 109 4.78 10.66 -14.33
CA LEU A 109 4.12 9.41 -13.95
C LEU A 109 5.12 8.27 -13.80
N ARG A 110 6.10 8.17 -14.70
CA ARG A 110 7.17 7.17 -14.64
C ARG A 110 8.01 7.33 -13.36
N VAL A 111 8.38 8.56 -13.03
CA VAL A 111 9.16 8.89 -11.82
C VAL A 111 8.36 8.56 -10.56
N GLU A 112 7.08 8.92 -10.50
CA GLU A 112 6.23 8.64 -9.34
C GLU A 112 5.95 7.15 -9.16
N ARG A 113 5.78 6.39 -10.25
CA ARG A 113 5.70 4.92 -10.19
C ARG A 113 6.97 4.30 -9.61
N LEU A 114 8.14 4.73 -10.11
CA LEU A 114 9.42 4.26 -9.59
C LEU A 114 9.59 4.59 -8.10
N ARG A 115 9.11 5.76 -7.68
CA ARG A 115 9.10 6.18 -6.27
C ARG A 115 8.18 5.28 -5.42
N SER A 116 6.98 4.97 -5.92
CA SER A 116 6.05 4.05 -5.26
C SER A 116 6.65 2.65 -5.09
N ASP A 117 7.27 2.12 -6.14
CA ASP A 117 7.91 0.80 -6.11
C ASP A 117 9.03 0.74 -5.07
N ARG A 118 9.90 1.76 -5.05
CA ARG A 118 10.97 1.87 -4.05
C ARG A 118 10.43 1.99 -2.63
N LEU A 119 9.33 2.71 -2.44
CA LEU A 119 8.69 2.85 -1.14
C LEU A 119 8.11 1.51 -0.66
N MET A 120 7.45 0.75 -1.54
CA MET A 120 6.98 -0.60 -1.23
C MET A 120 8.13 -1.53 -0.86
N GLU A 121 9.24 -1.49 -1.60
CA GLU A 121 10.43 -2.29 -1.28
C GLU A 121 10.98 -1.96 0.12
N MET A 122 11.06 -0.68 0.46
CA MET A 122 11.50 -0.24 1.79
C MET A 122 10.54 -0.70 2.89
N PHE A 123 9.23 -0.63 2.65
CA PHE A 123 8.21 -1.11 3.58
C PHE A 123 8.29 -2.63 3.78
N ASP A 124 8.44 -3.40 2.71
CA ASP A 124 8.58 -4.85 2.77
C ASP A 124 9.84 -5.26 3.54
N LYS A 125 10.95 -4.56 3.31
CA LYS A 125 12.20 -4.76 4.03
C LYS A 125 12.06 -4.45 5.52
N ALA A 126 11.42 -3.33 5.87
CA ALA A 126 11.16 -2.96 7.26
C ALA A 126 10.23 -3.96 7.95
N SER A 127 9.16 -4.37 7.26
CA SER A 127 8.19 -5.36 7.73
C SER A 127 8.81 -6.74 7.92
N ALA A 128 9.67 -7.18 7.00
CA ALA A 128 10.41 -8.44 7.12
C ALA A 128 11.40 -8.39 8.29
N LYS A 129 12.12 -7.27 8.46
CA LYS A 129 13.03 -7.07 9.59
C LYS A 129 12.29 -7.11 10.93
N PHE A 130 11.14 -6.45 11.04
CA PHE A 130 10.31 -6.47 12.24
C PHE A 130 9.78 -7.87 12.54
N ARG A 131 9.20 -8.56 11.54
CA ARG A 131 8.73 -9.95 11.70
C ARG A 131 9.87 -10.90 12.08
N GLY A 132 11.07 -10.68 11.53
CA GLY A 132 12.28 -11.39 11.92
C GLY A 132 12.62 -11.20 13.39
N ALA A 133 12.63 -9.96 13.88
CA ALA A 133 12.86 -9.65 15.28
C ALA A 133 11.79 -10.28 16.20
N CYS A 134 10.50 -10.22 15.84
CA CYS A 134 9.44 -10.88 16.59
C CYS A 134 9.64 -12.40 16.66
N ARG A 135 10.02 -13.02 15.54
CA ARG A 135 10.33 -14.46 15.50
C ARG A 135 11.48 -14.82 16.42
N ASP A 136 12.57 -14.05 16.37
CA ASP A 136 13.80 -14.39 17.09
C ASP A 136 13.67 -14.09 18.60
N LEU A 137 12.91 -13.06 18.98
CA LEU A 137 12.70 -12.67 20.38
C LEU A 137 11.54 -13.39 21.06
N LEU A 138 10.43 -13.61 20.35
CA LEU A 138 9.20 -14.17 20.93
C LEU A 138 8.99 -15.64 20.58
N GLY A 139 9.73 -16.19 19.61
CA GLY A 139 9.56 -17.56 19.16
C GLY A 139 8.32 -17.79 18.28
N TYR A 140 7.77 -16.73 17.67
CA TYR A 140 6.57 -16.84 16.85
C TYR A 140 6.71 -16.11 15.50
N ARG A 141 6.35 -16.81 14.42
CA ARG A 141 6.20 -16.26 13.07
C ARG A 141 4.76 -15.81 12.88
N VAL A 142 4.58 -14.54 12.49
CA VAL A 142 3.25 -13.96 12.24
C VAL A 142 3.15 -13.60 10.76
N ASP A 143 2.19 -14.22 10.09
CA ASP A 143 1.85 -13.94 8.70
C ASP A 143 0.50 -13.21 8.67
N VAL A 144 0.47 -12.09 7.93
CA VAL A 144 -0.70 -11.21 7.81
C VAL A 144 -1.29 -11.39 6.43
N ASN A 145 -2.59 -11.68 6.36
CA ASN A 145 -3.34 -11.75 5.11
C ASN A 145 -4.14 -10.45 4.89
N PRO A 146 -4.44 -10.09 3.63
CA PRO A 146 -5.22 -8.87 3.31
C PRO A 146 -6.62 -8.83 3.94
N SER A 147 -7.19 -9.99 4.29
CA SER A 147 -8.53 -10.12 4.88
C SER A 147 -8.58 -9.92 6.40
N ASP A 148 -7.60 -9.20 6.98
CA ASP A 148 -7.47 -9.03 8.44
C ASP A 148 -7.36 -10.36 9.20
N GLU A 149 -6.73 -11.34 8.55
CA GLU A 149 -6.45 -12.65 9.13
C GLU A 149 -4.96 -12.79 9.42
N TYR A 150 -4.66 -13.37 10.58
CA TYR A 150 -3.32 -13.45 11.15
C TYR A 150 -3.03 -14.90 11.47
N LYS A 151 -2.05 -15.47 10.76
CA LYS A 151 -1.59 -16.83 11.00
C LYS A 151 -0.32 -16.79 11.84
N VAL A 152 -0.36 -17.43 12.99
CA VAL A 152 0.76 -17.47 13.95
C VAL A 152 1.28 -18.89 14.04
N ARG A 153 2.60 -19.05 13.86
CA ARG A 153 3.30 -20.32 13.96
C ARG A 153 4.42 -20.23 14.97
N SER A 154 4.51 -21.24 15.81
CA SER A 154 5.62 -21.39 16.75
C SER A 154 6.92 -21.74 16.00
N VAL A 155 8.07 -21.26 16.48
CA VAL A 155 9.39 -21.71 15.98
C VAL A 155 9.77 -23.10 16.51
N PHE A 156 9.09 -23.57 17.55
CA PHE A 156 9.31 -24.88 18.19
C PHE A 156 8.67 -26.03 17.39
N THR A 157 7.93 -25.74 16.32
CA THR A 157 7.32 -26.77 15.46
C THR A 157 7.66 -26.55 13.99
N ASN A 158 7.99 -27.64 13.30
CA ASN A 158 8.22 -27.66 11.86
C ASN A 158 6.97 -28.10 11.08
N SER A 159 5.88 -28.47 11.77
CA SER A 159 4.65 -28.93 11.13
C SER A 159 3.92 -27.77 10.46
N PRO A 160 3.63 -27.83 9.14
CA PRO A 160 2.91 -26.77 8.46
C PRO A 160 1.43 -26.66 8.89
N HIS A 161 0.93 -27.68 9.58
CA HIS A 161 -0.45 -27.79 10.08
C HIS A 161 -0.61 -27.28 11.53
N GLU A 162 0.50 -27.05 12.24
CA GLU A 162 0.48 -26.51 13.60
C GLU A 162 0.54 -24.99 13.57
N PHE A 163 -0.63 -24.37 13.45
CA PHE A 163 -0.76 -22.92 13.46
C PHE A 163 -2.03 -22.48 14.16
N VAL A 164 -1.94 -21.30 14.73
CA VAL A 164 -3.06 -20.59 15.35
C VAL A 164 -3.49 -19.49 14.38
N GLN A 165 -4.78 -19.41 14.07
CA GLN A 165 -5.30 -18.37 13.20
C GLN A 165 -6.19 -17.43 14.00
N PHE A 166 -5.94 -16.14 13.85
CA PHE A 166 -6.77 -15.08 14.41
C PHE A 166 -7.39 -14.27 13.30
N LYS A 167 -8.59 -13.77 13.52
CA LYS A 167 -9.26 -12.80 12.66
C LYS A 167 -9.50 -11.53 13.44
N ARG A 168 -9.25 -10.37 12.83
CA ARG A 168 -9.57 -9.10 13.44
C ARG A 168 -11.02 -8.73 13.09
N ILE A 169 -11.88 -8.67 14.09
CA ILE A 169 -13.29 -8.31 13.96
C ILE A 169 -13.56 -7.15 14.91
N ASN A 170 -14.05 -6.02 14.38
CA ASN A 170 -14.33 -4.81 15.16
C ASN A 170 -13.15 -4.35 16.04
N GLY A 171 -11.94 -4.46 15.51
CA GLY A 171 -10.70 -4.07 16.20
C GLY A 171 -10.19 -5.06 17.25
N LYS A 172 -10.91 -6.16 17.52
CA LYS A 172 -10.50 -7.23 18.44
C LYS A 172 -10.04 -8.47 17.68
N PHE A 173 -9.13 -9.24 18.27
CA PHE A 173 -8.68 -10.51 17.71
C PHE A 173 -9.54 -11.66 18.23
N GLU A 174 -10.10 -12.42 17.32
CA GLU A 174 -10.86 -13.63 17.60
C GLU A 174 -10.12 -14.86 17.06
N LEU A 175 -10.01 -15.89 17.88
CA LEU A 175 -9.41 -17.15 17.49
C LEU A 175 -10.33 -17.88 16.49
N GLN A 176 -9.75 -18.41 15.42
CA GLN A 176 -10.44 -19.33 14.52
C GLN A 176 -10.19 -20.78 14.97
N ASP A 177 -11.26 -21.57 15.01
CA ASP A 177 -11.17 -22.99 15.32
C ASP A 177 -10.55 -23.74 14.15
N THR A 178 -9.40 -24.37 14.40
CA THR A 178 -8.70 -25.26 13.49
C THR A 178 -8.51 -26.61 14.16
N LYS A 179 -8.21 -27.65 13.38
CA LYS A 179 -7.90 -28.98 13.95
C LYS A 179 -6.79 -28.91 15.01
N TYR A 180 -5.82 -28.02 14.82
CA TYR A 180 -4.74 -27.80 15.77
C TYR A 180 -5.23 -27.10 17.04
N THR A 181 -5.94 -25.98 16.93
CA THR A 181 -6.39 -25.22 18.12
C THR A 181 -7.37 -26.01 18.98
N LEU A 182 -8.18 -26.88 18.35
CA LEU A 182 -9.06 -27.82 19.05
C LEU A 182 -8.30 -28.92 19.79
N GLY A 183 -7.15 -29.35 19.25
CA GLY A 183 -6.28 -30.37 19.85
C GLY A 183 -5.34 -29.87 20.94
N LEU A 184 -5.31 -28.56 21.21
CA LEU A 184 -4.45 -27.99 22.25
C LEU A 184 -4.89 -28.41 23.66
N PRO A 185 -3.95 -28.55 24.62
CA PRO A 185 -4.28 -28.88 25.99
C PRO A 185 -5.30 -27.91 26.60
N PRO A 186 -6.28 -28.39 27.41
CA PRO A 186 -7.34 -27.55 27.96
C PRO A 186 -6.83 -26.34 28.75
N HIS A 187 -5.70 -26.49 29.47
CA HIS A 187 -5.10 -25.41 30.24
C HIS A 187 -4.58 -24.27 29.35
N VAL A 188 -4.05 -24.58 28.15
CA VAL A 188 -3.62 -23.59 27.17
C VAL A 188 -4.84 -22.89 26.56
N ARG A 189 -5.85 -23.67 26.15
CA ARG A 189 -7.06 -23.13 25.51
C ARG A 189 -7.87 -22.22 26.43
N SER A 190 -7.84 -22.46 27.75
CA SER A 190 -8.54 -21.65 28.75
C SER A 190 -8.18 -20.15 28.73
N PHE A 191 -6.97 -19.81 28.27
CA PHE A 191 -6.53 -18.42 28.15
C PHE A 191 -7.26 -17.65 27.06
N LEU A 192 -7.76 -18.34 26.03
CA LEU A 192 -8.51 -17.72 24.94
C LEU A 192 -10.00 -17.62 25.24
N THR A 193 -10.56 -18.57 26.00
CA THR A 193 -12.00 -18.62 26.31
C THR A 193 -12.36 -17.88 27.59
N THR A 194 -11.60 -18.11 28.68
CA THR A 194 -11.99 -17.70 30.04
C THR A 194 -11.24 -16.45 30.48
N ASN A 195 -9.92 -16.41 30.27
CA ASN A 195 -9.09 -15.29 30.71
C ASN A 195 -8.98 -14.17 29.66
N GLN A 196 -9.42 -14.44 28.42
CA GLN A 196 -9.34 -13.54 27.26
C GLN A 196 -7.96 -12.88 27.08
N SER A 197 -6.89 -13.63 27.38
CA SER A 197 -5.52 -13.14 27.36
C SER A 197 -4.72 -13.87 26.29
N ILE A 198 -4.61 -13.24 25.12
CA ILE A 198 -3.75 -13.73 24.02
C ILE A 198 -2.28 -13.84 24.46
N PRO A 199 -1.69 -12.88 25.21
CA PRO A 199 -0.33 -13.05 25.72
C PRO A 199 -0.20 -14.24 26.68
N GLY A 200 -1.19 -14.47 27.55
CA GLY A 200 -1.22 -15.62 28.46
C GLY A 200 -1.30 -16.95 27.71
N PHE A 201 -2.10 -17.00 26.64
CA PHE A 201 -2.17 -18.15 25.74
C PHE A 201 -0.81 -18.48 25.13
N PHE A 202 -0.11 -17.51 24.56
CA PHE A 202 1.21 -17.75 23.96
C PHE A 202 2.28 -18.12 24.99
N ALA A 203 2.22 -17.55 26.19
CA ALA A 203 3.11 -17.97 27.28
C ALA A 203 2.89 -19.44 27.65
N ALA A 204 1.64 -19.86 27.85
CA ALA A 204 1.30 -21.25 28.16
C ALA A 204 1.67 -22.21 27.02
N LEU A 205 1.43 -21.80 25.77
CA LEU A 205 1.78 -22.58 24.58
C LEU A 205 3.30 -22.74 24.45
N THR A 206 4.07 -21.67 24.68
CA THR A 206 5.54 -21.71 24.70
C THR A 206 6.05 -22.66 25.78
N SER A 207 5.51 -22.57 27.00
CA SER A 207 5.87 -23.48 28.09
C SER A 207 5.58 -24.94 27.74
N SER A 208 4.45 -25.22 27.09
CA SER A 208 4.12 -26.58 26.63
C SER A 208 5.14 -27.12 25.63
N TYR A 209 5.58 -26.30 24.66
CA TYR A 209 6.62 -26.68 23.70
C TYR A 209 7.96 -26.96 24.40
N LEU A 210 8.40 -26.04 25.28
CA LEU A 210 9.65 -26.20 26.01
C LEU A 210 9.65 -27.45 26.90
N GLN A 211 8.54 -27.78 27.55
CA GLN A 211 8.42 -29.00 28.35
C GLN A 211 8.54 -30.27 27.51
N GLN A 212 7.93 -30.29 26.32
CA GLN A 212 8.04 -31.42 25.40
C GLN A 212 9.47 -31.59 24.87
N ASP A 213 10.12 -30.49 24.47
CA ASP A 213 11.50 -30.52 23.99
C ASP A 213 12.51 -30.90 25.08
N THR A 214 12.27 -30.47 26.33
CA THR A 214 13.15 -30.78 27.46
C THR A 214 13.04 -32.25 27.90
N MET A 215 11.91 -32.93 27.65
CA MET A 215 11.77 -34.36 27.94
C MET A 215 12.42 -35.28 26.88
N ILE A 216 12.98 -34.71 25.80
CA ILE A 216 13.66 -35.46 24.72
C ILE A 216 15.20 -35.40 24.86
N LEU A 217 15.72 -34.75 25.90
CA LEU A 217 17.14 -34.75 26.32
C LEU A 217 17.37 -35.67 27.53
#